data_AF-A0A9D7B8T3-F1
#
_entry.id   AF-A0A9D7B8T3-F1
#
_cell.length_a   1.000
_cell.length_b   1.000
_cell.length_c   1.000
_cell.angle_alpha   90.00
_cell.angle_beta   90.00
_cell.angle_gamma   90.00
#
_symmetry.space_group_name_H-M   'P 1'
#
loop_
_entity.id
_entity.type
_entity.pdbx_description
1 polymer ?
#
loop_
_entity_poly.entity_id
_entity_poly.type
_entity_poly.pdbx_seq_one_letter_code
_entity_poly.pdbx_strand_id
1 'polypeptide(L)'
;MRFFSANRKSIIALASLGLIGGLSAFEHGPEDDGTSKAIGNGVPVNSFTNFESAHVSPIAMTPDGTKLLAVNTANNSLEVFTLSATGLMHFASIPVGLDPVTVRARTNNEAWVVCQVSDEISIVDLTLKATIRSVATENEPADLVFAGTPQKAYVSCAERESIQVFDPANLATAPVEILLKGEQPRALAVSADGNTVYCAFFESGNRTTAISGNNFFSTEHVPGKIGICSTQGGCTLIPNDVTRPTGPYGGVVPVPNAGAGFNPPLNLSNPPSTETNTMIVRKNAAGQWMDDNNHDWTNIVSGGAGVRASGLGYAGP
;
A
#
# COMPACT_ATOMS: atom_id res chain seq x y z
N MET A 1 -2.24 3.50 -74.29
CA MET A 1 -3.36 2.60 -74.60
C MET A 1 -4.09 2.31 -73.29
N ARG A 2 -5.36 2.76 -73.21
CA ARG A 2 -6.44 2.50 -72.23
C ARG A 2 -6.38 3.08 -70.79
N PHE A 3 -7.33 4.01 -70.60
CA PHE A 3 -7.96 4.53 -69.38
C PHE A 3 -8.95 3.53 -68.74
N PHE A 4 -9.27 3.75 -67.45
CA PHE A 4 -10.55 3.71 -66.68
C PHE A 4 -10.22 3.36 -65.20
N SER A 5 -10.33 4.24 -64.21
CA SER A 5 -11.49 4.84 -63.51
C SER A 5 -12.05 4.02 -62.33
N ALA A 6 -11.83 4.59 -61.12
CA ALA A 6 -12.67 4.69 -59.91
C ALA A 6 -13.39 3.47 -59.30
N ASN A 7 -13.17 3.28 -58.00
CA ASN A 7 -14.30 3.18 -57.06
C ASN A 7 -13.94 3.74 -55.66
N ARG A 8 -14.63 4.81 -55.27
CA ARG A 8 -14.64 5.35 -53.90
C ARG A 8 -15.54 4.48 -53.02
N LYS A 9 -15.15 4.22 -51.77
CA LYS A 9 -16.11 3.91 -50.70
C LYS A 9 -15.74 4.71 -49.45
N SER A 10 -16.50 5.78 -49.24
CA SER A 10 -16.61 6.47 -47.96
C SER A 10 -17.37 5.57 -46.98
N ILE A 11 -16.84 5.37 -45.77
CA ILE A 11 -17.59 4.77 -44.66
C ILE A 11 -17.88 5.89 -43.67
N ILE A 12 -19.14 6.30 -43.63
CA ILE A 12 -19.72 7.11 -42.57
C ILE A 12 -20.15 6.10 -41.50
N ALA A 13 -19.53 6.15 -40.32
CA ALA A 13 -19.99 5.41 -39.16
C ALA A 13 -20.95 6.33 -38.37
N LEU A 14 -22.25 6.07 -38.48
CA LEU A 14 -23.27 6.58 -37.57
C LEU A 14 -23.30 5.65 -36.35
N ALA A 15 -22.93 6.14 -35.17
CA ALA A 15 -23.14 5.42 -33.92
C ALA A 15 -24.44 5.91 -33.26
N SER A 16 -25.50 5.14 -33.40
CA SER A 16 -26.69 5.23 -32.55
C SER A 16 -26.44 4.43 -31.27
N LEU A 17 -26.32 5.10 -30.12
CA LEU A 17 -26.37 4.43 -28.81
C LEU A 17 -27.82 4.06 -28.48
N GLY A 18 -28.11 2.76 -28.51
CA GLY A 18 -29.30 2.20 -27.88
C GLY A 18 -29.02 1.91 -26.40
N LEU A 19 -29.89 2.39 -25.52
CA LEU A 19 -29.96 1.98 -24.11
C LEU A 19 -30.25 0.48 -24.03
N ILE A 20 -29.42 -0.29 -23.33
CA ILE A 20 -29.78 -1.60 -22.81
C ILE A 20 -29.89 -1.46 -21.29
N GLY A 21 -31.12 -1.33 -20.81
CA GLY A 21 -31.46 -1.54 -19.41
C GLY A 21 -31.54 -3.04 -19.15
N GLY A 22 -30.57 -3.57 -18.40
CA GLY A 22 -30.67 -4.91 -17.83
C GLY A 22 -31.55 -4.88 -16.59
N LEU A 23 -32.81 -5.31 -16.73
CA LEU A 23 -33.69 -5.66 -15.62
C LEU A 23 -33.34 -7.09 -15.17
N SER A 24 -32.70 -7.26 -14.01
CA SER A 24 -32.70 -8.54 -13.29
C SER A 24 -33.81 -8.49 -12.26
N ALA A 25 -34.91 -9.21 -12.52
CA ALA A 25 -35.94 -9.46 -11.53
C ALA A 25 -35.48 -10.59 -10.59
N PHE A 26 -35.34 -10.29 -9.31
CA PHE A 26 -35.33 -11.28 -8.25
C PHE A 26 -36.64 -11.06 -7.48
N GLU A 27 -37.58 -12.00 -7.58
CA GLU A 27 -38.82 -11.97 -6.79
C GLU A 27 -38.46 -12.13 -5.30
N HIS A 28 -38.89 -11.17 -4.48
CA HIS A 28 -38.94 -11.29 -3.04
C HIS A 28 -40.37 -11.01 -2.57
N GLY A 29 -40.88 -11.89 -1.70
CA GLY A 29 -42.26 -11.91 -1.22
C GLY A 29 -42.66 -10.70 -0.38
N PRO A 30 -43.94 -10.58 0.00
CA PRO A 30 -44.51 -9.33 0.45
C PRO A 30 -44.41 -9.18 1.96
N GLU A 31 -43.29 -8.69 2.49
CA GLU A 31 -43.24 -8.08 3.83
C GLU A 31 -42.14 -7.00 3.85
N ASP A 32 -42.52 -5.72 3.75
CA ASP A 32 -42.05 -4.73 4.71
C ASP A 32 -42.85 -3.41 4.64
N ASP A 33 -43.10 -2.88 5.83
CA ASP A 33 -43.82 -1.67 6.16
C ASP A 33 -43.14 -0.42 5.53
N GLY A 34 -43.84 0.19 4.57
CA GLY A 34 -44.36 1.57 4.71
C GLY A 34 -43.40 2.75 4.87
N THR A 35 -42.08 2.56 4.98
CA THR A 35 -41.12 3.65 5.07
C THR A 35 -40.02 3.51 4.01
N SER A 36 -40.27 4.07 2.83
CA SER A 36 -39.22 4.27 1.83
C SER A 36 -38.18 5.23 2.39
N LYS A 37 -37.08 4.67 2.91
CA LYS A 37 -35.85 5.41 3.20
C LYS A 37 -35.46 6.11 1.91
N ALA A 38 -35.49 7.45 1.91
CA ALA A 38 -35.16 8.25 0.74
C ALA A 38 -33.85 7.74 0.14
N ILE A 39 -33.91 7.27 -1.11
CA ILE A 39 -32.73 6.95 -1.90
C ILE A 39 -31.96 8.27 -1.97
N GLY A 40 -30.80 8.33 -1.31
CA GLY A 40 -30.01 9.55 -1.22
C GLY A 40 -29.85 10.15 -2.61
N ASN A 41 -29.99 11.48 -2.72
CA ASN A 41 -29.82 12.20 -3.97
C ASN A 41 -28.60 11.64 -4.72
N GLY A 42 -28.79 11.23 -5.97
CA GLY A 42 -27.68 10.75 -6.80
C GLY A 42 -26.53 11.74 -6.77
N VAL A 43 -25.32 11.25 -6.55
CA VAL A 43 -24.10 12.06 -6.56
C VAL A 43 -24.08 12.85 -7.88
N PRO A 44 -24.02 14.20 -7.85
CA PRO A 44 -24.03 15.00 -9.06
C PRO A 44 -22.91 14.55 -10.00
N VAL A 45 -23.20 14.38 -11.30
CA VAL A 45 -22.20 14.06 -12.35
C VAL A 45 -21.10 15.12 -12.50
N ASN A 46 -21.13 16.18 -11.70
CA ASN A 46 -20.17 17.27 -11.64
C ASN A 46 -19.22 17.17 -10.44
N SER A 47 -19.37 16.18 -9.55
CA SER A 47 -18.40 15.91 -8.48
C SER A 47 -17.50 14.75 -8.91
N PHE A 48 -16.49 15.07 -9.71
CA PHE A 48 -15.40 14.15 -9.96
C PHE A 48 -14.46 14.18 -8.75
N THR A 49 -14.37 13.06 -8.04
CA THR A 49 -13.34 12.85 -7.02
C THR A 49 -12.17 12.18 -7.71
N ASN A 50 -11.04 12.89 -7.84
CA ASN A 50 -9.81 12.27 -8.29
C ASN A 50 -9.37 11.24 -7.27
N PHE A 51 -8.97 10.06 -7.76
CA PHE A 51 -8.11 9.19 -6.99
C PHE A 51 -6.67 9.68 -7.19
N GLU A 52 -5.96 9.93 -6.11
CA GLU A 52 -4.57 10.38 -6.13
C GLU A 52 -3.76 9.44 -5.24
N SER A 53 -2.67 8.89 -5.75
CA SER A 53 -1.72 8.20 -4.88
C SER A 53 -1.11 9.15 -3.87
N ALA A 54 -0.96 8.69 -2.62
CA ALA A 54 -0.38 9.52 -1.58
C ALA A 54 1.10 9.81 -1.87
N HIS A 55 1.42 11.11 -1.93
CA HIS A 55 2.77 11.61 -2.17
C HIS A 55 3.77 11.09 -1.15
N VAL A 56 5.00 10.84 -1.60
CA VAL A 56 6.10 10.46 -0.70
C VAL A 56 7.08 11.60 -0.56
N SER A 57 7.54 12.16 -1.67
CA SER A 57 8.36 13.36 -1.65
C SER A 57 8.04 14.28 -2.83
N PRO A 58 6.94 15.03 -2.72
CA PRO A 58 6.32 15.68 -3.86
C PRO A 58 7.00 16.98 -4.29
N ILE A 59 7.92 17.50 -3.48
CA ILE A 59 8.59 18.79 -3.71
C ILE A 59 10.10 18.60 -3.58
N ALA A 60 10.85 19.20 -4.50
CA ALA A 60 12.32 19.25 -4.45
C ALA A 60 12.84 20.62 -4.90
N MET A 61 14.04 20.97 -4.46
CA MET A 61 14.76 22.15 -4.95
C MET A 61 15.92 21.71 -5.84
N THR A 62 16.26 22.48 -6.89
CA THR A 62 17.50 22.24 -7.64
C THR A 62 18.73 22.48 -6.75
N PRO A 63 19.88 21.82 -6.99
CA PRO A 63 21.07 21.99 -6.16
C PRO A 63 21.58 23.43 -6.04
N ASP A 64 21.39 24.26 -7.09
CA ASP A 64 21.72 25.69 -7.07
C ASP A 64 20.71 26.56 -6.31
N GLY A 65 19.62 26.00 -5.80
CA GLY A 65 18.59 26.72 -5.08
C GLY A 65 17.72 27.65 -5.94
N THR A 66 17.83 27.61 -7.26
CA THR A 66 17.14 28.58 -8.14
C THR A 66 15.76 28.13 -8.58
N LYS A 67 15.42 26.84 -8.46
CA LYS A 67 14.11 26.30 -8.85
C LYS A 67 13.51 25.43 -7.75
N LEU A 68 12.19 25.57 -7.58
CA LEU A 68 11.35 24.65 -6.83
C LEU A 68 10.57 23.78 -7.81
N LEU A 69 10.58 22.48 -7.57
CA LEU A 69 9.93 21.44 -8.36
C LEU A 69 8.80 20.85 -7.53
N ALA A 70 7.62 20.67 -8.11
CA ALA A 70 6.48 20.04 -7.43
C ALA A 70 5.74 19.11 -8.38
N VAL A 71 5.46 17.87 -7.95
CA VAL A 71 4.59 16.97 -8.71
C VAL A 71 3.13 17.45 -8.61
N ASN A 72 2.43 17.41 -9.74
CA ASN A 72 0.99 17.63 -9.82
C ASN A 72 0.35 16.33 -10.29
N THR A 73 -0.01 15.51 -9.30
CA THR A 73 -0.48 14.13 -9.45
C THR A 73 -1.73 14.05 -10.32
N ALA A 74 -2.75 14.85 -10.01
CA ALA A 74 -3.99 14.90 -10.77
C ALA A 74 -3.82 15.32 -12.24
N ASN A 75 -2.76 16.07 -12.57
CA ASN A 75 -2.51 16.57 -13.92
C ASN A 75 -1.41 15.77 -14.67
N ASN A 76 -0.80 14.77 -14.04
CA ASN A 76 0.34 14.04 -14.58
C ASN A 76 1.46 14.98 -15.07
N SER A 77 1.78 16.01 -14.27
CA SER A 77 2.80 17.00 -14.62
C SER A 77 3.81 17.24 -13.50
N LEU A 78 5.01 17.67 -13.89
CA LEU A 78 5.96 18.34 -13.03
C LEU A 78 5.78 19.86 -13.17
N GLU A 79 5.46 20.53 -12.08
CA GLU A 79 5.43 21.99 -11.99
C GLU A 79 6.80 22.51 -11.57
N VAL A 80 7.28 23.52 -12.29
CA VAL A 80 8.59 24.14 -12.07
C VAL A 80 8.37 25.62 -11.77
N PHE A 81 8.95 26.09 -10.68
CA PHE A 81 8.93 27.49 -10.28
C PHE A 81 10.35 28.01 -10.15
N THR A 82 10.62 29.22 -10.62
CA THR A 82 11.86 29.94 -10.27
C THR A 82 11.70 30.62 -8.92
N LEU A 83 12.75 30.57 -8.10
CA LEU A 83 12.85 31.21 -6.81
C LEU A 83 13.48 32.60 -6.97
N SER A 84 12.80 33.63 -6.47
CA SER A 84 13.29 35.00 -6.43
C SER A 84 13.18 35.57 -5.02
N ALA A 85 13.85 36.70 -4.75
CA ALA A 85 13.74 37.39 -3.46
C ALA A 85 12.29 37.80 -3.11
N THR A 86 11.43 37.94 -4.12
CA THR A 86 10.02 38.36 -3.97
C THR A 86 9.05 37.17 -3.93
N GLY A 87 9.54 35.93 -4.09
CA GLY A 87 8.73 34.72 -4.02
C GLY A 87 8.90 33.77 -5.21
N LEU A 88 7.92 32.87 -5.35
CA LEU A 88 7.85 31.84 -6.40
C LEU A 88 7.22 32.41 -7.67
N MET A 89 7.84 32.16 -8.82
CA MET A 89 7.27 32.44 -10.14
C MET A 89 7.17 31.15 -10.94
N HIS A 90 5.97 30.83 -11.46
CA HIS A 90 5.79 29.66 -12.31
C HIS A 90 6.64 29.77 -13.59
N PHE A 91 7.31 28.69 -13.95
CA PHE A 91 8.30 28.64 -15.04
C PHE A 91 7.94 27.63 -16.13
N ALA A 92 7.37 26.48 -15.75
CA ALA A 92 6.92 25.44 -16.66
C ALA A 92 5.95 24.47 -15.97
N SER A 93 5.06 23.89 -16.77
CA SER A 93 4.33 22.66 -16.44
C SER A 93 4.75 21.62 -17.49
N ILE A 94 5.36 20.53 -17.04
CA ILE A 94 6.01 19.55 -17.91
C ILE A 94 5.27 18.22 -17.78
N PRO A 95 4.69 17.65 -18.85
CA PRO A 95 4.02 16.36 -18.79
C PRO A 95 4.98 15.23 -18.40
N VAL A 96 4.55 14.35 -17.50
CA VAL A 96 5.26 13.15 -17.04
C VAL A 96 4.34 11.93 -17.11
N GLY A 97 4.79 10.78 -16.63
CA GLY A 97 3.99 9.57 -16.48
C GLY A 97 2.79 9.75 -15.53
N LEU A 98 1.98 8.70 -15.41
CA LEU A 98 0.74 8.73 -14.66
C LEU A 98 0.98 8.74 -13.15
N ASP A 99 0.25 9.60 -12.46
CA ASP A 99 0.20 9.68 -11.00
C ASP A 99 1.60 9.92 -10.38
N PRO A 100 2.27 11.04 -10.71
CA PRO A 100 3.58 11.36 -10.15
C PRO A 100 3.49 11.63 -8.64
N VAL A 101 4.32 10.95 -7.85
CA VAL A 101 4.28 11.00 -6.37
C VAL A 101 5.57 11.52 -5.72
N THR A 102 6.67 11.49 -6.47
CA THR A 102 7.99 11.92 -6.01
C THR A 102 8.74 12.67 -7.10
N VAL A 103 9.45 13.73 -6.74
CA VAL A 103 10.45 14.38 -7.60
C VAL A 103 11.80 14.51 -6.88
N ARG A 104 12.89 14.32 -7.63
CA ARG A 104 14.28 14.59 -7.19
C ARG A 104 15.03 15.35 -8.27
N ALA A 105 15.68 16.45 -7.90
CA ALA A 105 16.65 17.09 -8.78
C ALA A 105 18.00 16.34 -8.68
N ARG A 106 18.43 15.71 -9.77
CA ARG A 106 19.76 15.08 -9.85
C ARG A 106 20.85 16.13 -10.10
N THR A 107 20.52 17.11 -10.92
CA THR A 107 21.39 18.26 -11.24
C THR A 107 20.54 19.54 -11.31
N ASN A 108 21.14 20.68 -11.63
CA ASN A 108 20.39 21.93 -11.86
C ASN A 108 19.46 21.86 -13.08
N ASN A 109 19.72 20.91 -13.99
CA ASN A 109 19.02 20.80 -15.28
C ASN A 109 18.25 19.48 -15.44
N GLU A 110 18.47 18.49 -14.58
CA GLU A 110 17.86 17.16 -14.69
C GLU A 110 17.08 16.82 -13.42
N ALA A 111 15.79 16.52 -13.59
CA ALA A 111 14.91 16.04 -12.53
C ALA A 111 14.37 14.64 -12.88
N TRP A 112 14.22 13.79 -11.87
CA TRP A 112 13.64 12.46 -12.00
C TRP A 112 12.32 12.46 -11.23
N VAL A 113 11.25 12.08 -11.90
CA VAL A 113 9.89 12.05 -11.36
C VAL A 113 9.41 10.62 -11.35
N VAL A 114 9.04 10.12 -10.17
CA VAL A 114 8.48 8.77 -10.00
C VAL A 114 6.98 8.83 -10.23
N CYS A 115 6.51 8.02 -11.16
CA CYS A 115 5.11 7.94 -11.60
C CYS A 115 4.55 6.57 -11.22
N GLN A 116 3.73 6.54 -10.16
CA GLN A 116 3.35 5.31 -9.48
C GLN A 116 2.46 4.42 -10.36
N VAL A 117 1.45 4.99 -11.02
CA VAL A 117 0.46 4.20 -11.78
C VAL A 117 0.98 3.73 -13.12
N SER A 118 1.94 4.45 -13.71
CA SER A 118 2.56 4.06 -14.99
C SER A 118 3.83 3.21 -14.83
N ASP A 119 4.22 2.84 -13.61
CA ASP A 119 5.41 2.03 -13.33
C ASP A 119 6.68 2.55 -14.00
N GLU A 120 6.92 3.85 -13.88
CA GLU A 120 8.09 4.47 -14.51
C GLU A 120 8.66 5.66 -13.74
N ILE A 121 9.87 6.03 -14.16
CA ILE A 121 10.52 7.29 -13.83
C ILE A 121 10.60 8.14 -15.09
N SER A 122 9.93 9.28 -15.07
CA SER A 122 10.08 10.33 -16.08
C SER A 122 11.32 11.16 -15.77
N ILE A 123 12.30 11.17 -16.69
CA ILE A 123 13.50 12.01 -16.62
C ILE A 123 13.24 13.28 -17.42
N VAL A 124 13.32 14.41 -16.73
CA VAL A 124 12.96 15.73 -17.21
C VAL A 124 14.21 16.60 -17.36
N ASP A 125 14.35 17.23 -18.52
CA ASP A 125 15.28 18.33 -18.74
C ASP A 125 14.58 19.65 -18.45
N LEU A 126 15.05 20.36 -17.42
CA LEU A 126 14.48 21.62 -16.92
C LEU A 126 14.80 22.83 -17.81
N THR A 127 15.79 22.72 -18.70
CA THR A 127 16.11 23.76 -19.69
C THR A 127 15.23 23.61 -20.93
N LEU A 128 15.11 22.38 -21.44
CA LEU A 128 14.23 22.05 -22.55
C LEU A 128 12.75 22.08 -22.16
N LYS A 129 12.46 22.01 -20.85
CA LYS A 129 11.11 21.94 -20.28
C LYS A 129 10.33 20.73 -20.79
N ALA A 130 11.01 19.60 -20.87
CA ALA A 130 10.47 18.40 -21.49
C ALA A 130 10.95 17.14 -20.77
N THR A 131 10.07 16.14 -20.73
CA THR A 131 10.46 14.76 -20.41
C THR A 131 11.28 14.22 -21.57
N ILE A 132 12.54 13.91 -21.32
CA ILE A 132 13.51 13.45 -22.33
C ILE A 132 13.65 11.93 -22.36
N ARG A 133 13.16 11.24 -21.31
CA ARG A 133 13.17 9.79 -21.21
C ARG A 133 12.14 9.33 -20.19
N SER A 134 11.53 8.17 -20.45
CA SER A 134 10.84 7.36 -19.46
C SER A 134 11.68 6.09 -19.21
N VAL A 135 11.81 5.70 -17.95
CA VAL A 135 12.53 4.50 -17.51
C VAL A 135 11.56 3.62 -16.74
N ALA A 136 11.27 2.43 -17.26
CA ALA A 136 10.40 1.48 -16.58
C ALA A 136 11.00 1.02 -15.25
N THR A 137 10.13 0.83 -14.26
CA THR A 137 10.46 0.25 -12.95
C THR A 137 9.70 -1.06 -12.74
N GLU A 138 9.88 -1.68 -11.58
CA GLU A 138 8.89 -2.64 -11.08
C GLU A 138 7.64 -1.90 -10.57
N ASN A 139 6.61 -2.69 -10.26
CA ASN A 139 5.26 -2.24 -9.94
C ASN A 139 5.20 -1.27 -8.76
N GLU A 140 4.41 -0.22 -8.93
CA GLU A 140 4.12 0.87 -7.99
C GLU A 140 5.38 1.51 -7.38
N PRO A 141 6.22 2.19 -8.19
CA PRO A 141 7.34 2.92 -7.65
C PRO A 141 6.85 4.11 -6.81
N ALA A 142 7.46 4.33 -5.64
CA ALA A 142 6.96 5.29 -4.64
C ALA A 142 7.93 6.45 -4.35
N ASP A 143 9.21 6.16 -4.17
CA ASP A 143 10.25 7.16 -3.89
C ASP A 143 11.55 6.84 -4.60
N LEU A 144 12.41 7.85 -4.71
CA LEU A 144 13.71 7.78 -5.35
C LEU A 144 14.73 8.59 -4.55
N VAL A 145 15.94 8.06 -4.37
CA VAL A 145 17.08 8.83 -3.85
C VAL A 145 18.37 8.53 -4.61
N PHE A 146 19.27 9.52 -4.64
CA PHE A 146 20.61 9.37 -5.20
C PHE A 146 21.64 9.21 -4.08
N ALA A 147 22.48 8.17 -4.16
CA ALA A 147 23.49 7.88 -3.13
C ALA A 147 24.73 7.15 -3.71
N GLY A 148 25.83 7.15 -2.96
CA GLY A 148 27.08 6.43 -3.28
C GLY A 148 28.07 7.17 -4.17
N THR A 149 29.27 6.59 -4.29
CA THR A 149 30.33 7.01 -5.22
C THR A 149 30.89 5.78 -5.95
N PRO A 150 30.62 5.58 -7.25
CA PRO A 150 29.80 6.44 -8.13
C PRO A 150 28.33 6.51 -7.69
N GLN A 151 27.66 7.62 -8.02
CA GLN A 151 26.27 7.86 -7.67
C GLN A 151 25.34 6.85 -8.35
N LYS A 152 24.43 6.25 -7.58
CA LYS A 152 23.36 5.37 -8.04
C LYS A 152 22.00 5.97 -7.70
N ALA A 153 20.96 5.58 -8.44
CA ALA A 153 19.57 5.91 -8.11
C ALA A 153 18.90 4.68 -7.51
N TYR A 154 18.34 4.84 -6.31
CA TYR A 154 17.62 3.81 -5.56
C TYR A 154 16.14 4.16 -5.60
N VAL A 155 15.31 3.19 -5.98
CA VAL A 155 13.88 3.40 -6.23
C VAL A 155 13.11 2.35 -5.46
N SER A 156 12.18 2.77 -4.61
CA SER A 156 11.28 1.86 -3.91
C SER A 156 10.13 1.48 -4.83
N CYS A 157 9.88 0.18 -4.96
CA CYS A 157 8.76 -0.38 -5.69
C CYS A 157 7.85 -1.07 -4.67
N ALA A 158 6.76 -0.38 -4.30
CA ALA A 158 5.95 -0.70 -3.14
C ALA A 158 5.26 -2.06 -3.29
N GLU A 159 4.53 -2.26 -4.37
CA GLU A 159 3.80 -3.52 -4.63
C GLU A 159 4.76 -4.67 -4.96
N ARG A 160 5.94 -4.36 -5.51
CA ARG A 160 6.97 -5.37 -5.77
C ARG A 160 7.73 -5.81 -4.52
N GLU A 161 7.63 -5.05 -3.43
CA GLU A 161 8.39 -5.24 -2.20
C GLU A 161 9.92 -5.22 -2.42
N SER A 162 10.39 -4.31 -3.28
CA SER A 162 11.80 -4.26 -3.66
C SER A 162 12.37 -2.84 -3.77
N ILE A 163 13.70 -2.77 -3.84
CA ILE A 163 14.45 -1.60 -4.27
C ILE A 163 15.11 -1.91 -5.61
N GLN A 164 14.80 -1.13 -6.63
CA GLN A 164 15.59 -1.14 -7.87
C GLN A 164 16.73 -0.12 -7.79
N VAL A 165 17.91 -0.51 -8.26
CA VAL A 165 19.12 0.30 -8.26
C VAL A 165 19.61 0.50 -9.69
N PHE A 166 19.49 1.73 -10.18
CA PHE A 166 19.89 2.12 -11.52
C PHE A 166 21.27 2.78 -11.51
N ASP A 167 22.01 2.62 -12.62
CA ASP A 167 23.15 3.47 -12.96
C ASP A 167 22.64 4.70 -13.74
N PRO A 168 22.65 5.89 -13.13
CA PRO A 168 22.15 7.11 -13.77
C PRO A 168 23.03 7.57 -14.95
N ALA A 169 24.25 7.05 -15.10
CA ALA A 169 25.11 7.30 -16.26
C ALA A 169 24.85 6.34 -17.42
N ASN A 170 24.20 5.19 -17.17
CA ASN A 170 23.92 4.18 -18.18
C ASN A 170 22.59 3.45 -17.93
N LEU A 171 21.49 4.14 -18.23
CA LEU A 171 20.12 3.63 -18.12
C LEU A 171 19.77 2.53 -19.13
N ALA A 172 20.69 2.14 -20.01
CA ALA A 172 20.50 0.95 -20.86
C ALA A 172 20.87 -0.34 -20.12
N THR A 173 21.59 -0.25 -18.99
CA THR A 173 21.87 -1.39 -18.13
C THR A 173 20.63 -1.69 -17.29
N ALA A 174 20.25 -2.96 -17.21
CA ALA A 174 19.16 -3.39 -16.34
C ALA A 174 19.47 -3.03 -14.87
N PRO A 175 18.48 -2.54 -14.11
CA PRO A 175 18.68 -2.24 -12.70
C PRO A 175 19.00 -3.49 -11.90
N VAL A 176 19.75 -3.32 -10.81
CA VAL A 176 19.88 -4.37 -9.79
C VAL A 176 18.64 -4.32 -8.90
N GLU A 177 18.00 -5.45 -8.68
CA GLU A 177 16.87 -5.55 -7.77
C GLU A 177 17.30 -6.12 -6.40
N ILE A 178 16.84 -5.47 -5.33
CA ILE A 178 17.03 -5.92 -3.95
C ILE A 178 15.65 -6.21 -3.37
N LEU A 179 15.34 -7.49 -3.17
CA LEU A 179 14.12 -7.90 -2.49
C LEU A 179 14.18 -7.52 -1.01
N LEU A 180 13.08 -6.96 -0.52
CA LEU A 180 12.93 -6.58 0.87
C LEU A 180 11.98 -7.54 1.59
N LYS A 181 12.10 -7.59 2.92
CA LYS A 181 11.15 -8.28 3.79
C LYS A 181 10.27 -7.25 4.47
N GLY A 182 9.12 -6.97 3.89
CA GLY A 182 8.12 -6.05 4.41
C GLY A 182 7.19 -5.55 3.31
N GLU A 183 6.00 -5.11 3.70
CA GLU A 183 4.94 -4.69 2.79
C GLU A 183 5.05 -3.20 2.47
N GLN A 184 4.98 -2.87 1.19
CA GLN A 184 5.04 -1.50 0.66
C GLN A 184 6.25 -0.68 1.16
N PRO A 185 7.50 -1.02 0.75
CA PRO A 185 8.62 -0.10 0.88
C PRO A 185 8.27 1.21 0.19
N ARG A 186 8.36 2.32 0.93
CA ARG A 186 7.80 3.60 0.52
C ARG A 186 8.84 4.70 0.52
N ALA A 187 9.07 5.34 1.66
CA ALA A 187 9.97 6.49 1.76
C ALA A 187 11.44 6.04 1.87
N LEU A 188 12.31 6.74 1.15
CA LEU A 188 13.75 6.54 1.16
C LEU A 188 14.47 7.77 1.75
N ALA A 189 15.55 7.53 2.48
CA ALA A 189 16.42 8.59 3.00
C ALA A 189 17.89 8.20 2.86
N VAL A 190 18.77 9.18 2.66
CA VAL A 190 20.21 8.95 2.51
C VAL A 190 20.93 9.48 3.75
N SER A 191 21.92 8.73 4.25
CA SER A 191 22.82 9.20 5.31
C SER A 191 23.59 10.44 4.90
N ALA A 192 24.03 11.23 5.87
CA ALA A 192 24.76 12.48 5.62
C ALA A 192 26.08 12.29 4.84
N ASP A 193 26.72 11.12 4.97
CA ASP A 193 27.92 10.77 4.22
C ASP A 193 27.63 10.24 2.80
N GLY A 194 26.34 10.12 2.42
CA GLY A 194 25.90 9.65 1.12
C GLY A 194 26.03 8.15 0.89
N ASN A 195 26.47 7.35 1.87
CA ASN A 195 26.84 5.95 1.66
C ASN A 195 25.76 4.94 2.07
N THR A 196 24.75 5.36 2.83
CA THR A 196 23.68 4.48 3.32
C THR A 196 22.33 5.00 2.85
N VAL A 197 21.49 4.09 2.35
CA VAL A 197 20.08 4.35 2.04
C VAL A 197 19.21 3.62 3.06
N TYR A 198 18.32 4.36 3.70
CA TYR A 198 17.28 3.84 4.60
C TYR A 198 15.96 3.75 3.85
N CYS A 199 15.18 2.70 4.13
CA CYS A 199 13.85 2.50 3.58
C CYS A 199 12.84 2.33 4.71
N ALA A 200 11.76 3.12 4.66
CA ALA A 200 10.61 2.97 5.53
C ALA A 200 9.50 2.22 4.77
N PHE A 201 8.73 1.40 5.49
CA PHE A 201 7.62 0.64 4.96
C PHE A 201 6.31 1.25 5.45
N PHE A 202 5.29 1.32 4.59
CA PHE A 202 3.98 1.85 4.95
C PHE A 202 3.14 0.83 5.74
N GLU A 203 3.29 -0.46 5.43
CA GLU A 203 2.44 -1.53 5.96
C GLU A 203 3.24 -2.67 6.62
N SER A 204 4.55 -2.52 6.79
CA SER A 204 5.36 -3.54 7.49
C SER A 204 5.32 -3.39 9.02
N GLY A 205 4.92 -4.45 9.71
CA GLY A 205 5.14 -4.58 11.15
C GLY A 205 6.63 -4.64 11.48
N ASN A 206 7.07 -4.01 12.58
CA ASN A 206 8.44 -4.10 13.10
C ASN A 206 8.73 -5.50 13.69
N ARG A 207 8.62 -6.52 12.84
CA ARG A 207 8.58 -7.95 13.20
C ARG A 207 7.58 -8.23 14.32
N THR A 208 6.43 -7.58 14.27
CA THR A 208 5.33 -7.77 15.24
C THR A 208 4.17 -8.48 14.57
N THR A 209 3.44 -9.29 15.33
CA THR A 209 2.15 -9.84 14.90
C THR A 209 1.18 -9.85 16.08
N ALA A 210 -0.11 -9.84 15.77
CA ALA A 210 -1.18 -10.02 16.74
C ALA A 210 -1.49 -11.50 16.91
N ILE A 211 -1.53 -11.96 18.16
CA ILE A 211 -2.14 -13.25 18.53
C ILE A 211 -3.61 -12.98 18.78
N SER A 212 -4.47 -13.58 17.95
CA SER A 212 -5.92 -13.42 18.10
C SER A 212 -6.31 -13.76 19.52
N GLY A 213 -6.99 -12.84 20.19
CA GLY A 213 -7.65 -13.04 21.48
C GLY A 213 -9.06 -13.61 21.33
N ASN A 214 -9.67 -13.51 20.16
CA ASN A 214 -11.06 -13.92 19.97
C ASN A 214 -11.16 -15.22 19.16
N ASN A 215 -12.20 -16.00 19.43
CA ASN A 215 -12.55 -17.13 18.57
C ASN A 215 -13.00 -16.58 17.21
N PHE A 216 -12.58 -17.21 16.11
CA PHE A 216 -12.84 -16.73 14.75
C PHE A 216 -14.35 -16.72 14.37
N PHE A 217 -15.22 -17.30 15.20
CA PHE A 217 -16.68 -17.14 15.15
C PHE A 217 -17.26 -17.32 16.57
N SER A 218 -17.58 -16.22 17.24
CA SER A 218 -18.14 -16.21 18.61
C SER A 218 -19.67 -16.13 18.66
N THR A 219 -20.33 -15.96 17.51
CA THR A 219 -21.79 -15.89 17.40
C THR A 219 -22.40 -17.27 17.18
N GLU A 220 -23.64 -17.44 17.65
CA GLU A 220 -24.43 -18.62 17.34
C GLU A 220 -24.77 -18.63 15.84
N HIS A 221 -24.11 -19.51 15.08
CA HIS A 221 -24.45 -19.72 13.67
C HIS A 221 -25.78 -20.49 13.54
N VAL A 222 -26.11 -21.30 14.55
CA VAL A 222 -27.37 -22.01 14.75
C VAL A 222 -27.72 -21.89 16.23
N PRO A 223 -29.00 -21.73 16.63
CA PRO A 223 -29.38 -21.64 18.04
C PRO A 223 -28.76 -22.75 18.89
N GLY A 224 -28.00 -22.36 19.92
CA GLY A 224 -27.28 -23.26 20.81
C GLY A 224 -26.01 -23.91 20.22
N LYS A 225 -25.50 -23.44 19.07
CA LYS A 225 -24.24 -23.91 18.48
C LYS A 225 -23.33 -22.76 18.05
N ILE A 226 -22.11 -22.75 18.58
CA ILE A 226 -21.08 -21.73 18.33
C ILE A 226 -20.00 -22.32 17.40
N GLY A 227 -19.53 -21.51 16.44
CA GLY A 227 -18.45 -21.87 15.51
C GLY A 227 -18.92 -22.15 14.09
N ILE A 228 -18.03 -22.69 13.25
CA ILE A 228 -18.33 -23.04 11.86
C ILE A 228 -19.11 -24.35 11.85
N CYS A 229 -20.40 -24.27 11.56
CA CYS A 229 -21.30 -25.43 11.60
C CYS A 229 -21.51 -26.02 10.20
N SER A 230 -21.50 -27.35 10.09
CA SER A 230 -21.90 -28.05 8.87
C SER A 230 -23.42 -28.27 8.83
N THR A 231 -23.97 -28.40 7.62
CA THR A 231 -25.38 -28.75 7.40
C THR A 231 -25.73 -30.17 7.86
N GLN A 232 -24.73 -31.03 8.02
CA GLN A 232 -24.86 -32.43 8.47
C GLN A 232 -24.83 -32.56 10.00
N GLY A 233 -24.63 -31.45 10.71
CA GLY A 233 -24.49 -31.42 12.16
C GLY A 233 -23.02 -31.52 12.59
N GLY A 234 -22.64 -30.67 13.56
CA GLY A 234 -21.27 -30.53 14.05
C GLY A 234 -20.78 -29.11 13.82
N CYS A 235 -20.09 -28.53 14.80
CA CYS A 235 -19.53 -27.20 14.70
C CYS A 235 -18.07 -27.22 15.15
N THR A 236 -17.22 -26.58 14.35
CA THR A 236 -15.80 -26.41 14.65
C THR A 236 -15.60 -25.01 15.20
N LEU A 237 -15.23 -24.94 16.48
CA LEU A 237 -14.69 -23.73 17.04
C LEU A 237 -13.22 -23.64 16.64
N ILE A 238 -12.83 -22.53 16.03
CA ILE A 238 -11.42 -22.18 15.90
C ILE A 238 -11.03 -21.50 17.21
N PRO A 239 -10.26 -22.18 18.08
CA PRO A 239 -9.97 -21.66 19.41
C PRO A 239 -9.07 -20.44 19.31
N ASN A 240 -9.35 -19.46 20.16
CA ASN A 240 -8.45 -18.37 20.48
C ASN A 240 -7.08 -18.90 20.97
N ASP A 241 -6.01 -18.38 20.38
CA ASP A 241 -4.64 -18.79 20.72
C ASP A 241 -4.20 -18.32 22.11
N VAL A 242 -4.72 -17.19 22.60
CA VAL A 242 -4.39 -16.67 23.94
C VAL A 242 -4.92 -17.59 25.05
N THR A 243 -6.12 -18.17 24.87
CA THR A 243 -6.73 -19.09 25.86
C THR A 243 -6.24 -20.53 25.74
N ARG A 244 -5.29 -20.84 24.85
CA ARG A 244 -4.81 -22.21 24.71
C ARG A 244 -4.10 -22.66 25.99
N PRO A 245 -4.48 -23.81 26.58
CA PRO A 245 -3.79 -24.35 27.76
C PRO A 245 -2.31 -24.69 27.50
N THR A 246 -1.95 -24.91 26.23
CA THR A 246 -0.58 -25.17 25.77
C THR A 246 0.19 -23.89 25.45
N GLY A 247 -0.45 -22.72 25.55
CA GLY A 247 0.21 -21.44 25.40
C GLY A 247 0.99 -21.03 26.65
N PRO A 248 1.86 -20.02 26.56
CA PRO A 248 2.80 -19.69 27.64
C PRO A 248 2.16 -19.29 28.98
N TYR A 249 0.92 -18.80 28.97
CA TYR A 249 0.16 -18.45 30.18
C TYR A 249 -0.88 -19.51 30.56
N GLY A 250 -0.87 -20.70 29.96
CA GLY A 250 -1.79 -21.78 30.31
C GLY A 250 -3.28 -21.41 30.14
N GLY A 251 -3.60 -20.46 29.26
CA GLY A 251 -4.95 -19.97 29.02
C GLY A 251 -5.44 -18.85 29.94
N VAL A 252 -4.57 -18.25 30.77
CA VAL A 252 -4.91 -17.11 31.62
C VAL A 252 -5.22 -15.86 30.79
N VAL A 253 -6.37 -15.23 31.08
CA VAL A 253 -6.83 -13.98 30.48
C VAL A 253 -7.39 -13.07 31.59
N PRO A 254 -7.11 -11.74 31.57
CA PRO A 254 -6.19 -11.06 30.67
C PRO A 254 -4.73 -11.49 30.91
N VAL A 255 -3.92 -11.49 29.85
CA VAL A 255 -2.49 -11.81 29.92
C VAL A 255 -1.73 -10.64 30.56
N PRO A 256 -0.91 -10.86 31.61
CA PRO A 256 -0.13 -9.81 32.25
C PRO A 256 0.92 -9.24 31.27
N ASN A 257 1.14 -7.92 31.30
CA ASN A 257 2.19 -7.26 30.50
C ASN A 257 3.42 -6.84 31.33
N ALA A 258 3.43 -7.15 32.64
CA ALA A 258 4.56 -6.85 33.52
C ALA A 258 4.71 -7.93 34.61
N GLY A 259 5.56 -8.92 34.36
CA GLY A 259 5.74 -10.09 35.22
C GLY A 259 4.41 -10.85 35.40
N ALA A 260 3.96 -10.98 36.65
CA ALA A 260 2.67 -11.59 36.97
C ALA A 260 1.49 -10.59 36.99
N GLY A 261 1.72 -9.31 36.67
CA GLY A 261 0.73 -8.24 36.79
C GLY A 261 0.68 -7.31 35.58
N PHE A 262 0.11 -6.12 35.79
CA PHE A 262 -0.11 -5.12 34.74
C PHE A 262 0.61 -3.81 35.04
N ASN A 263 1.23 -3.22 34.02
CA ASN A 263 1.78 -1.87 34.07
C ASN A 263 1.36 -1.07 32.83
N PRO A 264 0.56 0.01 32.99
CA PRO A 264 -0.05 0.47 34.24
C PRO A 264 -1.02 -0.57 34.84
N PRO A 265 -1.27 -0.54 36.17
CA PRO A 265 -2.20 -1.48 36.80
C PRO A 265 -3.61 -1.34 36.22
N LEU A 266 -4.33 -2.46 36.12
CA LEU A 266 -5.73 -2.46 35.69
C LEU A 266 -6.59 -1.63 36.65
N ASN A 267 -7.49 -0.81 36.09
CA ASN A 267 -8.48 -0.12 36.89
C ASN A 267 -9.60 -1.09 37.27
N LEU A 268 -9.65 -1.51 38.53
CA LEU A 268 -10.65 -2.44 39.05
C LEU A 268 -12.08 -1.89 39.10
N SER A 269 -12.25 -0.57 38.92
CA SER A 269 -13.58 0.04 38.78
C SER A 269 -14.16 -0.14 37.38
N ASN A 270 -13.36 -0.55 36.39
CA ASN A 270 -13.90 -0.87 35.07
C ASN A 270 -14.71 -2.17 35.14
N PRO A 271 -15.80 -2.27 34.36
CA PRO A 271 -16.52 -3.54 34.24
C PRO A 271 -15.57 -4.64 33.73
N PRO A 272 -15.73 -5.89 34.19
CA PRO A 272 -14.94 -7.00 33.69
C PRO A 272 -15.13 -7.14 32.17
N SER A 273 -14.02 -7.27 31.43
CA SER A 273 -14.07 -7.54 30.00
C SER A 273 -14.76 -8.88 29.76
N THR A 274 -15.80 -8.88 28.93
CA THR A 274 -16.43 -10.12 28.44
C THR A 274 -15.71 -10.70 27.22
N GLU A 275 -14.75 -9.95 26.67
CA GLU A 275 -13.95 -10.35 25.52
C GLU A 275 -12.54 -10.74 25.95
N THR A 276 -11.95 -11.66 25.19
CA THR A 276 -10.55 -12.02 25.40
C THR A 276 -9.67 -11.06 24.60
N ASN A 277 -8.59 -10.59 25.23
CA ASN A 277 -7.72 -9.58 24.66
C ASN A 277 -6.77 -10.18 23.63
N THR A 278 -6.71 -9.58 22.45
CA THR A 278 -5.62 -9.77 21.48
C THR A 278 -4.32 -9.26 22.10
N MET A 279 -3.23 -9.98 21.89
CA MET A 279 -1.89 -9.55 22.34
C MET A 279 -0.95 -9.40 21.16
N ILE A 280 0.10 -8.58 21.33
CA ILE A 280 1.13 -8.36 20.33
C ILE A 280 2.39 -9.12 20.77
N VAL A 281 3.03 -9.81 19.83
CA VAL A 281 4.35 -10.43 20.03
C VAL A 281 5.33 -9.92 18.99
N ARG A 282 6.61 -9.87 19.34
CA ARG A 282 7.71 -9.40 18.47
C ARG A 282 8.75 -10.48 18.25
N LYS A 283 9.22 -10.63 17.02
CA LYS A 283 10.31 -11.54 16.66
C LYS A 283 11.66 -10.99 17.15
N ASN A 284 12.35 -11.73 18.02
CA ASN A 284 13.69 -11.39 18.50
C ASN A 284 14.78 -11.74 17.46
N ALA A 285 16.04 -11.43 17.78
CA ALA A 285 17.18 -11.71 16.90
C ALA A 285 17.46 -13.21 16.70
N ALA A 286 17.00 -14.07 17.62
CA ALA A 286 17.06 -15.52 17.51
C ALA A 286 15.90 -16.10 16.65
N GLY A 287 15.02 -15.26 16.12
CA GLY A 287 13.89 -15.67 15.30
C GLY A 287 12.67 -16.15 16.09
N GLN A 288 12.64 -15.95 17.41
CA GLN A 288 11.53 -16.35 18.28
C GLN A 288 10.52 -15.21 18.46
N TRP A 289 9.23 -15.53 18.51
CA TRP A 289 8.16 -14.57 18.76
C TRP A 289 7.93 -14.41 20.26
N MET A 290 8.25 -13.24 20.81
CA MET A 290 8.25 -12.98 22.25
C MET A 290 7.20 -11.95 22.64
N ASP A 291 6.60 -12.09 23.81
CA ASP A 291 5.80 -11.03 24.43
C ASP A 291 6.65 -10.14 25.36
N ASP A 292 6.01 -9.15 25.99
CA ASP A 292 6.64 -8.17 26.90
C ASP A 292 7.26 -8.81 28.16
N ASN A 293 6.86 -10.04 28.51
CA ASN A 293 7.42 -10.80 29.64
C ASN A 293 8.47 -11.83 29.19
N ASN A 294 8.90 -11.80 27.92
CA ASN A 294 9.83 -12.75 27.32
C ASN A 294 9.32 -14.21 27.28
N HIS A 295 8.02 -14.43 27.17
CA HIS A 295 7.51 -15.76 26.84
C HIS A 295 7.54 -16.03 25.34
N ASP A 296 7.87 -17.27 24.96
CA ASP A 296 8.01 -17.69 23.56
C ASP A 296 6.70 -18.22 22.97
N TRP A 297 6.16 -17.49 22.00
CA TRP A 297 4.95 -17.78 21.24
C TRP A 297 5.23 -18.39 19.86
N THR A 298 6.48 -18.75 19.55
CA THR A 298 6.89 -19.17 18.21
C THR A 298 6.09 -20.35 17.67
N ASN A 299 5.80 -21.33 18.52
CA ASN A 299 5.02 -22.51 18.12
C ASN A 299 3.57 -22.17 17.74
N ILE A 300 3.01 -21.09 18.31
CA ILE A 300 1.67 -20.60 18.01
C ILE A 300 1.71 -19.76 16.73
N VAL A 301 2.66 -18.82 16.63
CA VAL A 301 2.75 -17.90 15.47
C VAL A 301 3.23 -18.59 14.20
N SER A 302 4.36 -19.30 14.28
CA SER A 302 5.03 -19.87 13.09
C SER A 302 4.59 -21.31 12.83
N GLY A 303 3.91 -21.93 13.80
CA GLY A 303 3.57 -23.34 13.77
C GLY A 303 4.81 -24.22 14.00
N GLY A 304 4.80 -25.02 15.07
CA GLY A 304 5.70 -26.18 15.13
C GLY A 304 5.29 -27.21 14.06
N ALA A 305 6.24 -28.00 13.56
CA ALA A 305 6.06 -29.02 12.51
C ALA A 305 5.04 -30.15 12.82
N GLY A 306 4.20 -30.01 13.86
CA GLY A 306 3.22 -31.02 14.29
C GLY A 306 1.85 -30.50 14.73
N VAL A 307 1.48 -29.23 14.51
CA VAL A 307 0.20 -28.67 15.06
C VAL A 307 -0.64 -27.88 14.04
N ARG A 308 -0.51 -28.13 12.73
CA ARG A 308 -1.48 -27.56 11.77
C ARG A 308 -2.76 -28.40 11.72
N ALA A 309 -3.79 -27.95 12.42
CA ALA A 309 -5.15 -28.02 11.89
C ALA A 309 -5.38 -26.72 11.09
N SER A 310 -5.66 -26.86 9.81
CA SER A 310 -5.75 -25.81 8.78
C SER A 310 -6.66 -24.63 9.14
N GLY A 311 -6.16 -23.41 8.92
CA GLY A 311 -6.94 -22.18 8.84
C GLY A 311 -6.08 -21.08 8.20
N LEU A 312 -6.59 -20.47 7.13
CA LEU A 312 -5.87 -19.67 6.14
C LEU A 312 -5.28 -18.38 6.72
N GLY A 313 -3.99 -18.16 6.44
CA GLY A 313 -3.30 -16.90 6.63
C GLY A 313 -2.00 -16.97 5.85
N TYR A 314 -1.91 -16.19 4.77
CA TYR A 314 -0.71 -16.04 3.96
C TYR A 314 0.45 -15.59 4.86
N ALA A 315 1.41 -16.48 5.05
CA ALA A 315 2.76 -16.11 5.46
C ALA A 315 3.67 -16.56 4.31
N GLY A 316 3.97 -15.63 3.41
CA GLY A 316 5.02 -15.82 2.42
C GLY A 316 6.41 -15.91 3.08
N PRO A 317 7.37 -16.59 2.43
CA PRO A 317 8.74 -16.80 2.94
C PRO A 317 9.61 -15.53 3.10
#